data_AF-T0UZW0-F1
#
_entry.id   AF-T0UZW0-F1
#
_cell.length_a   1.000
_cell.length_b   1.000
_cell.length_c   1.000
_cell.angle_alpha   90.00
_cell.angle_beta   90.00
_cell.angle_gamma   90.00
#
_symmetry.space_group_name_H-M   'P 1'
#
loop_
_entity.id
_entity.type
_entity.pdbx_description
1 polymer ?
#
loop_
_entity_poly.entity_id
_entity_poly.type
_entity_poly.pdbx_seq_one_letter_code
_entity_poly.pdbx_strand_id
1 'polypeptide(L)' 'MSRKSKVSFEGKLRAVTWYLEGKASCSQLARQFGVNPCTIKDWATAYQYQGHEGLKVSKA' A
#
# COMPACT_ATOMS: atom_id res chain seq x y z
N MET A 1 -1.54 -8.38 23.21
CA MET A 1 -2.29 -8.65 21.96
C MET A 1 -1.71 -7.78 20.86
N SER A 2 -1.03 -8.35 19.86
CA SER A 2 -0.57 -7.58 18.69
C SER A 2 -0.97 -8.32 17.43
N ARG A 3 -2.18 -8.05 16.94
CA ARG A 3 -2.58 -8.42 15.58
C ARG A 3 -1.86 -7.46 14.64
N LYS A 4 -0.60 -7.78 14.32
CA LYS A 4 0.12 -7.11 13.24
C LYS A 4 -0.72 -7.32 11.98
N SER A 5 -1.28 -6.22 11.48
CA SER A 5 -2.21 -6.16 10.37
C SER A 5 -1.74 -7.03 9.22
N LYS A 6 -2.67 -7.79 8.63
CA LYS A 6 -2.47 -8.93 7.71
C LYS A 6 -1.69 -8.63 6.42
N VAL A 7 -1.19 -7.40 6.24
CA VAL A 7 -0.41 -6.95 5.09
C VAL A 7 0.91 -6.37 5.59
N SER A 8 1.98 -7.14 5.36
CA SER A 8 3.35 -6.74 5.65
C SER A 8 3.74 -5.47 4.90
N PHE A 9 4.64 -4.67 5.49
CA PHE A 9 5.18 -3.45 4.88
C PHE A 9 5.68 -3.67 3.45
N GLU A 10 6.40 -4.78 3.20
CA GLU A 10 6.85 -5.16 1.86
C GLU A 10 5.72 -5.35 0.85
N GLY A 11 4.57 -5.90 1.27
CA GLY A 11 3.40 -6.06 0.41
C GLY A 11 2.82 -4.70 -0.01
N LYS A 12 2.74 -3.77 0.95
CA LYS A 12 2.30 -2.39 0.67
C LYS A 12 3.26 -1.69 -0.28
N LEU A 13 4.57 -1.84 -0.02
CA LEU A 13 5.61 -1.20 -0.80
C LEU A 13 5.56 -1.70 -2.24
N ARG A 14 5.47 -3.01 -2.43
CA ARG A 14 5.34 -3.62 -3.76
C ARG A 14 4.09 -3.12 -4.50
N ALA A 15 2.96 -2.99 -3.81
CA ALA A 15 1.74 -2.48 -4.40
C ALA A 15 1.87 -1.01 -4.86
N VAL A 16 2.44 -0.14 -4.02
CA VAL A 16 2.67 1.27 -4.36
C VAL A 16 3.71 1.43 -5.45
N THR A 17 4.79 0.65 -5.43
CA THR A 17 5.80 0.68 -6.49
C THR A 17 5.19 0.33 -7.83
N TRP A 18 4.38 -0.73 -7.92
CA TRP A 18 3.71 -1.08 -9.17
C TRP A 18 2.67 -0.05 -9.61
N TYR A 19 2.00 0.61 -8.67
CA TYR A 19 1.09 1.71 -8.96
C TYR A 19 1.84 2.92 -9.55
N LEU A 20 2.97 3.30 -8.95
CA LEU A 20 3.81 4.42 -9.39
C LEU A 20 4.54 4.13 -10.70
N GLU A 21 4.97 2.89 -10.92
CA GLU A 21 5.54 2.43 -12.20
C GLU A 21 4.47 2.31 -13.31
N GLY A 22 3.18 2.44 -12.99
CA GLY A 22 2.10 2.28 -13.95
C GLY A 22 1.91 0.84 -14.44
N LYS A 23 2.47 -0.15 -13.73
CA LYS A 23 2.38 -1.59 -14.09
C LYS A 23 0.96 -2.14 -13.93
N ALA A 24 0.19 -1.60 -12.98
CA ALA A 24 -1.16 -2.06 -12.70
C ALA A 24 -2.03 -0.94 -12.09
N SER A 25 -3.34 -1.00 -12.33
CA SER A 25 -4.32 -0.09 -11.73
C SER A 25 -4.55 -0.39 -10.24
N CYS A 26 -5.03 0.59 -9.47
CA CYS A 26 -5.37 0.40 -8.05
C CYS A 26 -6.30 -0.80 -7.84
N SER A 27 -7.26 -1.03 -8.74
CA SER A 27 -8.25 -2.11 -8.64
C SER A 27 -7.61 -3.50 -8.83
N GLN A 28 -6.66 -3.62 -9.76
CA GLN A 28 -5.91 -4.86 -9.96
C GLN A 28 -5.01 -5.16 -8.76
N LEU A 29 -4.28 -4.14 -8.29
CA LEU A 29 -3.42 -4.25 -7.11
C LEU A 29 -4.24 -4.58 -5.85
N ALA A 30 -5.36 -3.90 -5.64
CA ALA A 30 -6.31 -4.18 -4.56
C ALA A 30 -6.72 -5.65 -4.53
N ARG A 31 -7.13 -6.20 -5.68
CA ARG A 31 -7.53 -7.60 -5.78
C ARG A 31 -6.36 -8.56 -5.56
N GLN A 32 -5.16 -8.22 -6.04
CA GLN A 32 -3.97 -9.06 -5.89
C GLN A 32 -3.42 -9.09 -4.46
N PHE A 33 -3.47 -7.95 -3.77
CA PHE A 33 -3.02 -7.82 -2.39
C PHE A 33 -4.15 -8.05 -1.37
N GLY A 34 -5.39 -8.26 -1.82
CA GLY A 34 -6.56 -8.46 -0.96
C GLY A 34 -6.93 -7.24 -0.12
N VAL A 35 -6.71 -6.04 -0.66
CA VAL A 35 -6.99 -4.75 0.00
C VAL A 35 -7.96 -3.92 -0.83
N ASN A 36 -8.45 -2.81 -0.27
CA ASN A 36 -9.32 -1.91 -1.02
C ASN A 36 -8.53 -1.04 -2.01
N PRO A 37 -9.10 -0.70 -3.18
CA PRO A 37 -8.47 0.23 -4.13
C PRO A 37 -8.17 1.59 -3.51
N CYS A 38 -9.02 2.06 -2.60
CA CYS A 38 -8.77 3.29 -1.83
C CYS A 38 -7.49 3.18 -0.99
N THR A 39 -7.25 2.01 -0.38
CA THR A 39 -6.04 1.77 0.42
C THR A 39 -4.76 1.85 -0.42
N ILE A 40 -4.79 1.40 -1.68
CA ILE A 40 -3.67 1.58 -2.60
C ILE A 40 -3.40 3.06 -2.88
N LYS A 41 -4.46 3.86 -3.09
CA LYS A 41 -4.33 5.32 -3.28
C LYS A 41 -3.79 6.02 -2.03
N ASP A 42 -4.26 5.63 -0.85
CA ASP A 42 -3.77 6.17 0.42
C ASP A 42 -2.28 5.86 0.60
N TRP A 43 -1.85 4.64 0.31
CA TRP A 43 -0.43 4.28 0.38
C TRP A 43 0.39 5.03 -0.67
N ALA A 44 -0.11 5.19 -1.89
CA ALA A 44 0.58 5.97 -2.93
C ALA A 44 0.75 7.43 -2.51
N THR A 45 -0.30 8.04 -1.93
CA THR A 45 -0.26 9.41 -1.42
C THR A 45 0.73 9.54 -0.26
N ALA A 46 0.69 8.61 0.69
CA ALA A 46 1.62 8.56 1.81
C ALA A 46 3.06 8.36 1.35
N TYR A 47 3.29 7.57 0.30
CA TYR A 47 4.61 7.38 -0.31
C TYR A 47 5.10 8.64 -1.01
N GLN A 48 4.23 9.37 -1.70
CA GLN A 48 4.62 10.64 -2.34
C GLN A 48 4.96 11.72 -1.31
N TYR A 49 4.27 11.75 -0.17
CA TYR A 49 4.49 12.76 0.88
C TYR A 49 5.65 12.42 1.84
N GLN A 50 5.75 11.16 2.27
CA GLN A 50 6.66 10.72 3.34
C GLN A 50 7.56 9.55 2.90
N GLY A 51 7.52 9.15 1.63
CA GLY A 51 8.30 8.04 1.12
C GLY A 51 7.98 6.72 1.82
N HIS A 52 9.03 6.00 2.18
CA HIS A 52 8.93 4.69 2.84
C HIS A 52 8.32 4.78 4.24
N GLU A 53 8.42 5.94 4.91
CA GLU A 53 7.87 6.13 6.25
C GLU A 53 6.34 6.22 6.22
N GLY A 54 5.78 6.84 5.18
CA GLY A 54 4.32 6.93 4.98
C GLY A 54 3.64 5.57 4.87
N LEU A 55 4.35 4.53 4.37
CA LEU A 55 3.84 3.16 4.31
C LEU A 55 4.00 2.37 5.62
N LYS A 56 4.96 2.75 6.47
CA LYS A 56 5.14 2.16 7.80
C LYS A 56 4.02 2.61 8.74
N VAL A 57 3.54 3.84 8.58
CA VAL A 57 2.47 4.44 9.40
C VAL A 57 1.10 4.15 8.77
N SER A 58 0.71 2.88 8.67
CA SER A 58 -0.72 2.57 8.54
C SER A 58 -1.28 2.37 9.94
N LYS A 59 -1.98 3.41 10.41
CA LYS A 59 -2.71 3.57 11.68
C LYS A 59 -2.77 2.32 12.57
N ALA A 60 -2.19 2.48 13.77
CA ALA A 60 -2.60 1.75 14.96
C ALA A 60 -4.12 1.92 15.21
#